data_AF-A0A3A9JCT8-F1
#
_entry.id   AF-A0A3A9JCT8-F1
#
_cell.length_a   1.000
_cell.length_b   1.000
_cell.length_c   1.000
_cell.angle_alpha   90.00
_cell.angle_beta   90.00
_cell.angle_gamma   90.00
#
_symmetry.space_group_name_H-M   'P 1'
#
loop_
_entity.id
_entity.type
_entity.pdbx_description
1 polymer ?
#
loop_
_entity_poly.entity_id
_entity_poly.type
_entity_poly.pdbx_seq_one_letter_code
_entity_poly.pdbx_strand_id
1 'polypeptide(L)'
;MTEPLFEAAVIGGGFAGTSLALQWRAQLPPGARIALFESGPRLGPGLAYGTTDPGHVLNVPAGSMSLWPTQPASFTEWLATRPDAPEAPPEGGPIFAPRQLFGAYLEDQLAAALEGAGAAIQPLRQPVEAVERLPDGGFRLRSGAESWQAKRVVLAVGGFAARSGAGEPPHLAGNPWDPATLEGIDPEAPVLLVGMGLTMVDMLLSLRRRGHRGKVIGISRHGWLPSAHPAGPLPPPWPVEPPDGVSPVALCGLL
;
A
#
# COMPACT_ATOMS: atom_id res chain seq x y z
N MET A 1 -28.24 10.47 -20.69
CA MET A 1 -26.93 9.85 -20.97
C MET A 1 -26.81 8.63 -20.09
N THR A 2 -26.58 7.45 -20.65
CA THR A 2 -26.36 6.21 -19.89
C THR A 2 -25.03 6.31 -19.13
N GLU A 3 -25.05 6.08 -17.81
CA GLU A 3 -23.85 6.02 -16.98
C GLU A 3 -22.91 4.93 -17.53
N PRO A 4 -21.58 5.16 -17.60
CA PRO A 4 -20.66 4.15 -18.08
C PRO A 4 -20.70 2.93 -17.14
N LEU A 5 -20.97 1.75 -17.71
CA LEU A 5 -21.00 0.48 -16.99
C LEU A 5 -19.61 -0.16 -16.99
N PHE A 6 -19.02 -0.31 -15.81
CA PHE A 6 -17.77 -1.00 -15.56
C PHE A 6 -18.01 -2.47 -15.19
N GLU A 7 -17.07 -3.34 -15.58
CA GLU A 7 -17.08 -4.73 -15.11
C GLU A 7 -16.79 -4.79 -13.61
N ALA A 8 -15.92 -3.91 -13.13
CA ALA A 8 -15.65 -3.71 -11.71
C ALA A 8 -15.20 -2.28 -11.41
N ALA A 9 -15.46 -1.83 -10.18
CA ALA A 9 -14.89 -0.61 -9.62
C ALA A 9 -14.07 -0.94 -8.36
N VAL A 10 -12.88 -0.38 -8.27
CA VAL A 10 -11.97 -0.49 -7.14
C VAL A 10 -11.86 0.89 -6.49
N ILE A 11 -12.22 0.99 -5.21
CA ILE A 11 -12.20 2.24 -4.45
C ILE A 11 -10.95 2.27 -3.57
N GLY A 12 -9.99 3.13 -3.93
CA GLY A 12 -8.66 3.20 -3.34
C GLY A 12 -7.62 2.67 -4.33
N GLY A 13 -6.76 3.56 -4.83
CA GLY A 13 -5.70 3.27 -5.78
C GLY A 13 -4.32 3.19 -5.14
N GLY A 14 -4.25 2.82 -3.87
CA GLY A 14 -3.01 2.37 -3.23
C GLY A 14 -2.61 0.96 -3.68
N PHE A 15 -1.69 0.32 -2.93
CA PHE A 15 -1.15 -0.99 -3.29
C PHE A 15 -2.25 -2.03 -3.55
N ALA A 16 -3.16 -2.22 -2.60
CA ALA A 16 -4.18 -3.27 -2.70
C ALA A 16 -5.07 -3.09 -3.95
N GLY A 17 -5.54 -1.87 -4.21
CA GLY A 17 -6.43 -1.61 -5.34
C GLY A 17 -5.71 -1.63 -6.69
N THR A 18 -4.48 -1.11 -6.75
CA THR A 18 -3.66 -1.17 -7.97
C THR A 18 -3.29 -2.60 -8.32
N SER A 19 -2.83 -3.39 -7.35
CA SER A 19 -2.56 -4.83 -7.54
C SER A 19 -3.78 -5.57 -8.04
N LEU A 20 -4.95 -5.32 -7.45
CA LEU A 20 -6.20 -5.96 -7.87
C LEU A 20 -6.60 -5.56 -9.30
N ALA A 21 -6.54 -4.27 -9.63
CA ALA A 21 -6.89 -3.77 -10.96
C ALA A 21 -5.97 -4.37 -12.04
N LEU A 22 -4.66 -4.47 -11.76
CA LEU A 22 -3.68 -5.12 -12.64
C LEU A 22 -3.98 -6.62 -12.84
N GLN A 23 -4.30 -7.32 -11.76
CA GLN A 23 -4.60 -8.75 -11.81
C GLN A 23 -5.93 -9.05 -12.52
N TRP A 24 -6.95 -8.23 -12.33
CA TRP A 24 -8.20 -8.33 -13.09
C TRP A 24 -8.02 -7.98 -14.55
N ARG A 25 -7.22 -6.96 -14.87
CA ARG A 25 -6.90 -6.62 -16.26
C ARG A 25 -6.34 -7.81 -17.02
N ALA A 26 -5.49 -8.62 -16.38
CA ALA A 26 -4.89 -9.81 -16.98
C ALA A 26 -5.89 -10.97 -17.20
N GLN A 27 -7.03 -10.98 -16.51
CA GLN A 27 -8.01 -12.07 -16.52
C GLN A 27 -9.31 -11.73 -17.26
N LEU A 28 -9.67 -10.44 -17.32
CA LEU A 28 -10.88 -9.98 -17.96
C LEU A 28 -10.74 -9.97 -19.49
N PRO A 29 -11.84 -10.17 -20.24
CA PRO A 29 -11.81 -10.16 -21.69
C PRO A 29 -11.42 -8.77 -22.23
N PRO A 30 -10.79 -8.70 -23.42
CA PRO A 30 -10.52 -7.43 -24.10
C PRO A 30 -11.77 -6.55 -24.20
N GLY A 31 -11.63 -5.25 -23.91
CA GLY A 31 -12.73 -4.29 -23.91
C GLY A 31 -13.53 -4.20 -22.60
N ALA A 32 -13.34 -5.11 -21.64
CA ALA A 32 -13.83 -4.91 -20.27
C ALA A 32 -13.18 -3.66 -19.65
N ARG A 33 -13.92 -2.95 -18.79
CA ARG A 33 -13.46 -1.71 -18.16
C ARG A 33 -13.46 -1.86 -16.64
N ILE A 34 -12.35 -1.46 -16.01
CA ILE A 34 -12.17 -1.43 -14.56
C ILE A 34 -12.04 0.04 -14.15
N ALA A 35 -12.91 0.54 -13.28
CA ALA A 35 -12.72 1.86 -12.69
C ALA A 35 -11.79 1.75 -11.48
N LEU A 36 -10.72 2.56 -11.43
CA LEU A 36 -9.81 2.64 -10.29
C LEU A 36 -9.88 4.05 -9.68
N PHE A 37 -10.62 4.19 -8.57
CA PHE A 37 -10.79 5.47 -7.89
C PHE A 37 -9.64 5.74 -6.92
N GLU A 38 -9.03 6.92 -7.00
CA GLU A 38 -8.01 7.39 -6.06
C GLU A 38 -8.11 8.90 -5.87
N SER A 39 -8.24 9.35 -4.63
CA SER A 39 -8.35 10.78 -4.29
C SER A 39 -7.00 11.44 -3.97
N GLY A 40 -6.00 10.64 -3.61
CA GLY A 40 -4.65 11.06 -3.31
C GLY A 40 -3.85 11.49 -4.55
N PRO A 41 -2.65 12.05 -4.35
CA PRO A 41 -1.83 12.61 -5.43
C PRO A 41 -1.15 11.54 -6.31
N ARG A 42 -1.04 10.30 -5.86
CA ARG A 42 -0.36 9.20 -6.59
C ARG A 42 -1.23 7.95 -6.65
N LEU A 43 -1.16 7.25 -7.78
CA LEU A 43 -1.78 5.95 -8.00
C LEU A 43 -0.70 4.87 -7.91
N GLY A 44 -0.97 3.76 -7.22
CA GLY A 44 -0.02 2.67 -7.02
C GLY A 44 0.49 2.60 -5.58
N PRO A 45 1.36 3.51 -5.14
CA PRO A 45 2.10 3.34 -3.88
C PRO A 45 1.23 3.27 -2.63
N GLY A 46 0.11 4.00 -2.61
CA GLY A 46 -0.72 4.19 -1.41
C GLY A 46 0.09 4.72 -0.23
N LEU A 47 -0.43 4.51 0.98
CA LEU A 47 0.23 4.96 2.22
C LEU A 47 1.55 4.21 2.48
N ALA A 48 1.55 2.89 2.28
CA ALA A 48 2.66 2.02 2.66
C ALA A 48 3.94 2.28 1.87
N TYR A 49 3.81 2.58 0.57
CA TYR A 49 4.94 2.78 -0.33
C TYR A 49 5.07 4.23 -0.81
N GLY A 50 4.20 5.11 -0.30
CA GLY A 50 4.10 6.51 -0.68
C GLY A 50 5.00 7.47 0.09
N THR A 51 5.86 6.98 0.99
CA THR A 51 6.81 7.79 1.76
C THR A 51 7.84 8.49 0.84
N THR A 52 8.40 9.61 1.28
CA THR A 52 9.54 10.31 0.65
C THR A 52 10.83 10.16 1.45
N ASP A 53 10.79 9.44 2.56
CA ASP A 53 11.97 9.14 3.37
C ASP A 53 12.74 7.93 2.79
N PRO A 54 14.00 8.09 2.35
CA PRO A 54 14.79 6.98 1.80
C PRO A 54 15.20 5.94 2.86
N GLY A 55 15.14 6.29 4.14
CA GLY A 55 15.41 5.38 5.26
C GLY A 55 14.25 4.45 5.59
N HIS A 56 13.06 4.67 4.99
CA HIS A 56 11.94 3.74 5.13
C HIS A 56 12.12 2.59 4.15
N VAL A 57 12.59 1.47 4.66
CA VAL A 57 12.81 0.24 3.89
C VAL A 57 11.63 -0.72 3.99
N LEU A 58 11.54 -1.62 3.02
CA LEU A 58 10.63 -2.75 3.08
C LEU A 58 10.92 -3.61 4.31
N ASN A 59 9.86 -4.15 4.92
CA ASN A 59 9.95 -5.14 6.00
C ASN A 59 9.90 -6.59 5.48
N VAL A 60 10.05 -6.76 4.17
CA VAL A 60 10.09 -8.03 3.46
C VAL A 60 11.28 -7.94 2.50
N PRO A 61 12.09 -9.00 2.36
CA PRO A 61 13.17 -9.05 1.38
C PRO A 61 12.67 -8.71 -0.02
N ALA A 62 13.43 -7.92 -0.78
CA ALA A 62 13.10 -7.55 -2.15
C ALA A 62 12.84 -8.79 -3.03
N GLY A 63 13.62 -9.86 -2.85
CA GLY A 63 13.42 -11.14 -3.55
C GLY A 63 12.14 -11.91 -3.19
N SER A 64 11.39 -11.45 -2.19
CA SER A 64 10.08 -11.99 -1.82
C SER A 64 8.93 -11.05 -2.19
N MET A 65 9.23 -9.97 -2.92
CA MET A 65 8.24 -9.00 -3.36
C MET A 65 7.95 -9.18 -4.85
N SER A 66 6.67 -9.25 -5.21
CA SER A 66 6.22 -9.18 -6.60
C SER A 66 4.76 -8.76 -6.65
N LEU A 67 4.35 -8.10 -7.73
CA LEU A 67 2.93 -7.91 -8.05
C LEU A 67 2.28 -9.15 -8.67
N TRP A 68 3.09 -10.05 -9.23
CA TRP A 68 2.64 -11.15 -10.08
C TRP A 68 3.00 -12.49 -9.44
N PRO A 69 2.00 -13.29 -9.01
CA PRO A 69 2.24 -14.61 -8.44
C PRO A 69 3.00 -15.56 -9.38
N THR A 70 2.83 -15.39 -10.70
CA THR A 70 3.51 -16.18 -11.73
C THR A 70 4.90 -15.65 -12.10
N GLN A 71 5.28 -14.46 -11.62
CA GLN A 71 6.59 -13.84 -11.86
C GLN A 71 7.17 -13.36 -10.53
N PRO A 72 7.58 -14.30 -9.63
CA PRO A 72 8.02 -13.96 -8.28
C PRO A 72 9.27 -13.05 -8.26
N ALA A 73 10.06 -13.04 -9.33
CA ALA A 73 11.24 -12.18 -9.46
C ALA A 73 10.96 -10.79 -10.05
N SER A 74 9.70 -10.46 -10.40
CA SER A 74 9.39 -9.25 -11.19
C SER A 74 9.89 -7.95 -10.54
N PHE A 75 9.78 -7.81 -9.21
CA PHE A 75 10.32 -6.62 -8.54
C PHE A 75 11.86 -6.59 -8.56
N THR A 76 12.53 -7.73 -8.31
CA THR A 76 13.99 -7.78 -8.33
C THR A 76 14.58 -7.57 -9.73
N GLU A 77 13.91 -8.07 -10.76
CA GLU A 77 14.29 -7.85 -12.16
C GLU A 77 14.14 -6.37 -12.51
N TRP A 78 13.02 -5.74 -12.14
CA TRP A 78 12.84 -4.29 -12.30
C TRP A 78 13.90 -3.50 -11.52
N LEU A 79 14.15 -3.89 -10.26
CA LEU A 79 15.11 -3.23 -9.38
C LEU A 79 16.53 -3.30 -9.96
N ALA A 80 16.92 -4.40 -10.59
CA ALA A 80 18.23 -4.56 -11.22
C ALA A 80 18.48 -3.59 -12.40
N THR A 81 17.42 -2.99 -12.96
CA THR A 81 17.54 -1.97 -14.03
C THR A 81 17.72 -0.56 -13.49
N ARG A 82 17.60 -0.36 -12.17
CA ARG A 82 17.59 0.96 -11.53
C ARG A 82 19.00 1.40 -11.13
N PRO A 83 19.41 2.65 -11.44
CA PRO A 83 20.72 3.17 -11.04
C PRO A 83 20.84 3.41 -9.53
N ASP A 84 19.72 3.55 -8.83
CA ASP A 84 19.62 3.76 -7.38
C ASP A 84 19.14 2.49 -6.65
N ALA A 85 19.33 1.32 -7.27
CA ALA A 85 19.14 0.04 -6.60
C ALA A 85 20.11 -0.06 -5.41
N PRO A 86 19.65 -0.51 -4.23
CA PRO A 86 20.54 -0.75 -3.11
C PRO A 86 21.52 -1.87 -3.43
N GLU A 87 22.78 -1.69 -3.00
CA GLU A 87 23.79 -2.74 -3.09
C GLU A 87 23.46 -3.90 -2.14
N ALA A 88 23.97 -5.09 -2.49
CA ALA A 88 23.88 -6.23 -1.59
C ALA A 88 24.71 -5.98 -0.33
N PRO A 89 24.24 -6.39 0.87
CA PRO A 89 25.02 -6.27 2.10
C PRO A 89 26.38 -6.98 1.97
N PRO A 90 27.50 -6.35 2.40
CA PRO A 90 28.84 -6.94 2.30
C PRO A 90 28.98 -8.31 2.99
N GLU A 91 28.29 -8.49 4.10
CA GLU A 91 28.23 -9.72 4.89
C GLU A 91 27.35 -10.82 4.25
N GLY A 92 26.69 -10.51 3.14
CA GLY A 92 25.66 -11.35 2.53
C GLY A 92 24.33 -11.25 3.27
N GLY A 93 23.23 -11.36 2.54
CA GLY A 93 21.89 -11.29 3.12
C GLY A 93 20.84 -10.75 2.16
N PRO A 94 19.56 -10.71 2.61
CA PRO A 94 18.49 -10.15 1.81
C PRO A 94 18.66 -8.63 1.64
N ILE A 95 18.30 -8.15 0.45
CA ILE A 95 18.15 -6.72 0.19
C ILE A 95 16.79 -6.26 0.70
N PHE A 96 16.76 -5.24 1.56
CA PHE A 96 15.55 -4.54 1.96
C PHE A 96 15.51 -3.19 1.23
N ALA A 97 14.87 -3.16 0.07
CA ALA A 97 14.83 -1.95 -0.74
C ALA A 97 14.03 -0.82 -0.05
N PRO A 98 14.39 0.46 -0.27
CA PRO A 98 13.54 1.58 0.12
C PRO A 98 12.11 1.40 -0.39
N ARG A 99 11.11 1.70 0.44
CA ARG A 99 9.69 1.55 0.08
C ARG A 99 9.31 2.38 -1.15
N GLN A 100 9.99 3.50 -1.37
CA GLN A 100 9.85 4.33 -2.57
C GLN A 100 10.17 3.58 -3.86
N LEU A 101 11.18 2.70 -3.85
CA LEU A 101 11.51 1.90 -5.03
C LEU A 101 10.39 0.93 -5.35
N PHE A 102 9.79 0.30 -4.33
CA PHE A 102 8.61 -0.53 -4.55
C PHE A 102 7.41 0.31 -5.02
N GLY A 103 7.23 1.51 -4.48
CA GLY A 103 6.23 2.47 -4.97
C GLY A 103 6.39 2.80 -6.46
N ALA A 104 7.60 3.12 -6.89
CA ALA A 104 7.92 3.40 -8.29
C ALA A 104 7.68 2.17 -9.19
N TYR A 105 8.03 0.97 -8.72
CA TYR A 105 7.68 -0.28 -9.41
C TYR A 105 6.17 -0.42 -9.62
N LEU A 106 5.35 -0.11 -8.62
CA LEU A 106 3.88 -0.15 -8.76
C LEU A 106 3.38 0.87 -9.79
N GLU A 107 3.97 2.06 -9.82
CA GLU A 107 3.64 3.13 -10.78
C GLU A 107 3.99 2.70 -12.21
N ASP A 108 5.18 2.14 -12.43
CA ASP A 108 5.62 1.65 -13.74
C ASP A 108 4.74 0.50 -14.24
N GLN A 109 4.40 -0.45 -13.36
CA GLN A 109 3.53 -1.57 -13.70
C GLN A 109 2.12 -1.09 -14.07
N LEU A 110 1.60 -0.06 -13.37
CA LEU A 110 0.32 0.56 -13.69
C LEU A 110 0.38 1.34 -15.00
N ALA A 111 1.43 2.14 -15.23
CA ALA A 111 1.61 2.90 -16.46
C ALA A 111 1.63 1.99 -17.69
N ALA A 112 2.42 0.92 -17.65
CA ALA A 112 2.46 -0.08 -18.71
C ALA A 112 1.09 -0.72 -18.98
N ALA A 113 0.29 -0.96 -17.93
CA ALA A 113 -1.04 -1.52 -18.06
C ALA A 113 -2.07 -0.55 -18.66
N LEU A 114 -1.91 0.76 -18.43
CA LEU A 114 -2.78 1.79 -18.99
C LEU A 114 -2.56 1.98 -20.50
N GLU A 115 -1.34 1.76 -20.98
CA GLU A 115 -0.98 1.87 -22.39
C GLU A 115 -1.20 0.57 -23.19
N GLY A 116 -1.20 -0.58 -22.52
CA GLY A 116 -1.29 -1.89 -23.16
C GLY A 116 -2.71 -2.26 -23.65
N ALA A 117 -2.77 -3.08 -24.70
CA ALA A 117 -4.03 -3.68 -25.16
C ALA A 117 -4.63 -4.68 -24.13
N GLY A 118 -5.96 -4.84 -24.13
CA GLY A 118 -6.68 -5.77 -23.26
C GLY A 118 -7.91 -5.14 -22.60
N ALA A 119 -8.24 -5.59 -21.38
CA ALA A 119 -9.16 -4.87 -20.52
C ALA A 119 -8.55 -3.50 -20.15
N ALA A 120 -9.38 -2.46 -20.08
CA ALA A 120 -8.94 -1.11 -19.79
C ALA A 120 -9.09 -0.80 -18.30
N ILE A 121 -8.01 -0.35 -17.66
CA ILE A 121 -8.08 0.32 -16.36
C ILE A 121 -8.34 1.79 -16.64
N GLN A 122 -9.38 2.35 -16.05
CA GLN A 122 -9.69 3.77 -16.09
C GLN A 122 -9.42 4.38 -14.72
N PRO A 123 -8.33 5.13 -14.55
CA PRO A 123 -8.08 5.88 -13.34
C PRO A 123 -9.08 7.02 -13.19
N LEU A 124 -9.69 7.14 -12.01
CA LEU A 124 -10.63 8.19 -11.65
C LEU A 124 -10.09 8.92 -10.43
N ARG A 125 -9.57 10.14 -10.63
CA ARG A 125 -8.83 10.90 -9.63
C ARG A 125 -9.73 11.68 -8.68
N GLN A 126 -10.60 10.98 -7.96
CA GLN A 126 -11.64 11.54 -7.12
C GLN A 126 -12.05 10.58 -6.00
N PRO A 127 -12.57 11.09 -4.86
CA PRO A 127 -13.13 10.25 -3.81
C PRO A 127 -14.43 9.60 -4.27
N VAL A 128 -14.79 8.47 -3.65
CA VAL A 128 -16.15 7.91 -3.74
C VAL A 128 -16.85 8.17 -2.41
N GLU A 129 -17.98 8.84 -2.47
CA GLU A 129 -18.73 9.32 -1.30
C GLU A 129 -19.89 8.38 -0.95
N ALA A 130 -20.43 7.66 -1.93
CA ALA A 130 -21.50 6.69 -1.73
C ALA A 130 -21.41 5.52 -2.71
N VAL A 131 -21.82 4.34 -2.24
CA VAL A 131 -22.02 3.14 -3.03
C VAL A 131 -23.42 2.58 -2.73
N GLU A 132 -24.23 2.45 -3.76
CA GLU A 132 -25.63 2.02 -3.67
C GLU A 132 -25.84 0.78 -4.53
N ARG A 133 -26.46 -0.27 -3.99
CA ARG A 133 -26.84 -1.45 -4.78
C ARG A 133 -28.04 -1.13 -5.65
N LEU A 134 -27.99 -1.47 -6.93
CA LEU A 134 -29.08 -1.21 -7.87
C LEU A 134 -30.12 -2.35 -7.87
N PRO A 135 -31.41 -2.08 -8.16
CA PRO A 135 -32.47 -3.10 -8.17
C PRO A 135 -32.28 -4.19 -9.23
N ASP A 136 -31.67 -3.86 -10.36
CA ASP A 136 -31.36 -4.74 -11.49
C ASP A 136 -30.01 -5.46 -11.37
N GLY A 137 -29.31 -5.26 -10.25
CA GLY A 137 -27.98 -5.82 -9.98
C GLY A 137 -26.85 -4.81 -10.20
N GLY A 138 -25.68 -5.12 -9.66
CA GLY A 138 -24.55 -4.19 -9.64
C GLY A 138 -24.75 -3.01 -8.66
N PHE A 139 -23.96 -1.97 -8.87
CA PHE A 139 -23.80 -0.87 -7.94
C PHE A 139 -23.66 0.47 -8.66
N ARG A 140 -24.21 1.53 -8.07
CA ARG A 140 -23.92 2.92 -8.41
C ARG A 140 -22.92 3.50 -7.42
N LEU A 141 -21.87 4.13 -7.95
CA LEU A 141 -20.88 4.88 -7.18
C LEU A 141 -21.13 6.37 -7.42
N ARG A 142 -21.03 7.20 -6.37
CA ARG A 142 -21.21 8.66 -6.48
C ARG A 142 -20.01 9.42 -5.95
N SER A 143 -19.70 10.53 -6.61
CA SER A 143 -18.73 11.54 -6.19
C SER A 143 -19.31 12.92 -6.53
N GLY A 144 -19.80 13.66 -5.52
CA GLY A 144 -20.53 14.90 -5.76
C GLY A 144 -21.74 14.70 -6.68
N ALA A 145 -21.72 15.39 -7.84
CA ALA A 145 -22.77 15.31 -8.85
C ALA A 145 -22.54 14.22 -9.91
N GLU A 146 -21.37 13.57 -9.90
CA GLU A 146 -21.02 12.53 -10.86
C GLU A 146 -21.36 11.13 -10.34
N SER A 147 -21.68 10.23 -11.26
CA SER A 147 -22.06 8.86 -10.97
C SER A 147 -21.51 7.87 -12.00
N TRP A 148 -21.21 6.66 -11.52
CA TRP A 148 -20.73 5.53 -12.32
C TRP A 148 -21.48 4.26 -11.92
N GLN A 149 -21.60 3.30 -12.84
CA GLN A 149 -22.15 1.98 -12.53
C GLN A 149 -21.10 0.90 -12.67
N ALA A 150 -21.09 -0.08 -11.78
CA ALA A 150 -20.23 -1.23 -11.88
C ALA A 150 -20.96 -2.51 -11.48
N LYS A 151 -20.65 -3.63 -12.14
CA LYS A 151 -21.22 -4.93 -11.75
C LYS A 151 -20.70 -5.38 -10.38
N ARG A 152 -19.44 -5.07 -10.07
CA ARG A 152 -18.76 -5.40 -8.81
C ARG A 152 -18.06 -4.17 -8.24
N VAL A 153 -18.01 -4.07 -6.92
CA VAL A 153 -17.28 -3.00 -6.21
C VAL A 153 -16.37 -3.63 -5.16
N VAL A 154 -15.11 -3.21 -5.12
CA VAL A 154 -14.15 -3.59 -4.07
C VAL A 154 -13.66 -2.34 -3.35
N LEU A 155 -13.74 -2.38 -2.02
CA LEU A 155 -13.20 -1.35 -1.14
C LEU A 155 -11.74 -1.69 -0.82
N ALA A 156 -10.81 -0.96 -1.44
CA ALA A 156 -9.37 -1.04 -1.23
C ALA A 156 -8.83 0.25 -0.59
N VAL A 157 -9.62 0.82 0.34
CA VAL A 157 -9.40 2.16 0.93
C VAL A 157 -8.22 2.25 1.91
N GLY A 158 -7.54 1.13 2.17
CA GLY A 158 -6.36 1.07 3.03
C GLY A 158 -6.66 1.28 4.52
N GLY A 159 -5.61 1.57 5.28
CA GLY A 159 -5.73 1.92 6.69
C GLY A 159 -5.98 3.42 6.86
N PHE A 160 -6.91 3.77 7.74
CA PHE A 160 -7.13 5.15 8.14
C PHE A 160 -6.05 5.56 9.14
N ALA A 161 -5.34 6.66 8.88
CA ALA A 161 -4.56 7.30 9.92
C ALA A 161 -5.51 7.71 11.06
N ALA A 162 -5.05 7.60 12.31
CA ALA A 162 -5.80 8.12 13.44
C ALA A 162 -6.08 9.61 13.18
N ARG A 163 -7.35 9.99 13.13
CA ARG A 163 -7.72 11.39 12.99
C ARG A 163 -7.58 12.04 14.36
N SER A 164 -6.84 13.14 14.40
CA SER A 164 -6.74 13.96 15.60
C SER A 164 -8.12 14.52 15.98
N GLY A 165 -8.60 14.25 17.19
CA GLY A 165 -9.89 14.69 17.73
C GLY A 165 -9.82 15.95 18.59
N ALA A 166 -10.98 16.52 18.92
CA ALA A 166 -11.06 17.62 19.87
C ALA A 166 -10.68 17.14 21.29
N GLY A 167 -9.86 17.93 22.01
CA GLY A 167 -9.37 17.59 23.35
C GLY A 167 -8.04 16.83 23.37
N GLU A 168 -7.33 16.76 22.24
CA GLU A 168 -6.02 16.14 22.18
C GLU A 168 -4.93 16.92 22.92
N PRO A 169 -3.89 16.23 23.42
CA PRO A 169 -2.77 16.89 24.07
C PRO A 169 -2.10 17.92 23.13
N PRO A 170 -1.57 19.02 23.68
CA PRO A 170 -0.72 19.91 22.90
C PRO A 170 0.47 19.11 22.33
N HIS A 171 0.84 19.38 21.08
CA HIS A 171 1.94 18.72 20.36
C HIS A 171 1.70 17.25 19.95
N LEU A 172 0.47 16.74 20.02
CA LEU A 172 0.15 15.44 19.41
C LEU A 172 0.20 15.55 17.88
N ALA A 173 1.03 14.71 17.26
CA ALA A 173 1.00 14.48 15.82
C ALA A 173 0.19 13.21 15.52
N GLY A 174 -1.04 13.37 15.01
CA GLY A 174 -1.98 12.26 14.80
C GLY A 174 -1.64 11.36 13.60
N ASN A 175 -1.01 11.91 12.55
CA ASN A 175 -0.66 11.17 11.34
C ASN A 175 0.86 11.05 11.15
N PRO A 176 1.49 9.90 11.45
CA PRO A 176 2.93 9.72 11.27
C PRO A 176 3.39 9.78 9.81
N TRP A 177 2.47 9.70 8.84
CA TRP A 177 2.79 9.71 7.42
C TRP A 177 2.62 11.08 6.76
N ASP A 178 2.16 12.09 7.52
CA ASP A 178 2.18 13.47 7.07
C ASP A 178 3.63 13.99 7.09
N PRO A 179 4.20 14.46 5.97
CA PRO A 179 5.55 15.04 5.95
C PRO A 179 5.75 16.14 7.00
N ALA A 180 4.70 16.92 7.29
CA ALA A 180 4.73 18.01 8.25
C ALA A 180 4.82 17.55 9.71
N THR A 181 4.50 16.29 10.02
CA THR A 181 4.45 15.76 11.39
C THR A 181 5.78 15.90 12.14
N LEU A 182 6.91 15.81 11.44
CA LEU A 182 8.24 15.90 12.05
C LEU A 182 8.92 17.25 11.83
N GLU A 183 8.24 18.21 11.19
CA GLU A 183 8.79 19.54 10.92
C GLU A 183 8.76 20.42 12.17
N GLY A 184 9.77 21.26 12.34
CA GLY A 184 9.83 22.24 13.44
C GLY A 184 10.02 21.66 14.85
N ILE A 185 10.20 20.34 14.98
CA ILE A 185 10.57 19.72 16.26
C ILE A 185 11.97 20.19 16.65
N ASP A 186 12.09 20.80 17.83
CA ASP A 186 13.38 21.18 18.41
C ASP A 186 14.31 19.95 18.44
N PRO A 187 15.54 20.04 17.88
CA PRO A 187 16.49 18.94 17.86
C PRO A 187 16.78 18.30 19.21
N GLU A 188 16.61 19.01 20.33
CA GLU A 188 16.92 18.50 21.68
C GLU A 188 15.66 18.19 22.52
N ALA A 189 14.46 18.50 22.02
CA ALA A 189 13.22 18.27 22.76
C ALA A 189 12.97 16.77 23.02
N PRO A 190 12.34 16.40 24.15
CA PRO A 190 11.89 15.02 24.34
C PRO A 190 10.73 14.69 23.39
N VAL A 191 10.79 13.53 22.74
CA VAL A 191 9.72 13.04 21.83
C VAL A 191 9.17 11.72 22.36
N LEU A 192 7.84 11.62 22.44
CA LEU A 192 7.13 10.39 22.78
C LEU A 192 6.58 9.72 21.51
N LEU A 193 6.93 8.46 21.28
CA LEU A 193 6.37 7.61 20.23
C LEU A 193 5.38 6.62 20.85
N VAL A 194 4.13 6.67 20.39
CA VAL A 194 3.04 5.81 20.89
C VAL A 194 2.86 4.62 19.96
N GLY A 195 3.13 3.42 20.48
CA GLY A 195 3.29 2.20 19.70
C GLY A 195 4.76 1.94 19.37
N MET A 196 5.18 0.68 19.42
CA MET A 196 6.56 0.25 19.15
C MET A 196 6.62 -0.75 17.98
N GLY A 197 5.74 -0.57 16.99
CA GLY A 197 5.75 -1.35 15.74
C GLY A 197 6.69 -0.78 14.67
N LEU A 198 6.59 -1.28 13.44
CA LEU A 198 7.45 -0.82 12.32
C LEU A 198 7.30 0.68 12.03
N THR A 199 6.09 1.25 12.16
CA THR A 199 5.87 2.70 12.03
C THR A 199 6.72 3.51 13.02
N MET A 200 6.92 3.02 14.24
CA MET A 200 7.77 3.70 15.22
C MET A 200 9.23 3.71 14.79
N VAL A 201 9.72 2.60 14.23
CA VAL A 201 11.08 2.52 13.67
C VAL A 201 11.24 3.53 12.53
N ASP A 202 10.28 3.58 11.61
CA ASP A 202 10.26 4.54 10.51
C ASP A 202 10.32 5.99 11.03
N MET A 203 9.50 6.34 12.03
CA MET A 203 9.48 7.68 12.64
C MET A 203 10.78 8.01 13.37
N LEU A 204 11.36 7.05 14.10
CA LEU A 204 12.63 7.23 14.78
C LEU A 204 13.77 7.48 13.79
N LEU A 205 13.84 6.69 12.71
CA LEU A 205 14.82 6.88 11.64
C LEU A 205 14.63 8.25 10.99
N SER A 206 13.39 8.63 10.69
CA SER A 206 13.04 9.94 10.15
C SER A 206 13.46 11.11 11.04
N LEU A 207 13.27 11.01 12.36
CA LEU A 207 13.70 12.01 13.34
C LEU A 207 15.22 12.13 13.37
N ARG A 208 15.94 11.00 13.44
CA ARG A 208 17.41 10.99 13.49
C ARG A 208 18.03 11.57 12.22
N ARG A 209 17.51 11.23 11.03
CA ARG A 209 17.98 11.83 9.76
C ARG A 209 17.74 13.35 9.69
N ARG A 210 16.72 13.86 10.37
CA ARG A 210 16.44 15.30 10.51
C ARG A 210 17.31 15.99 11.58
N GLY A 211 18.25 15.27 12.19
CA GLY A 211 19.21 15.81 13.15
C GLY A 211 18.69 15.90 14.59
N HIS A 212 17.54 15.29 14.90
CA HIS A 212 17.03 15.23 16.26
C HIS A 212 17.95 14.37 17.15
N ARG A 213 18.47 14.96 18.23
CA ARG A 213 19.39 14.38 19.21
C ARG A 213 18.76 14.21 20.60
N GLY A 214 17.59 14.81 20.80
CA GLY A 214 16.80 14.71 22.02
C GLY A 214 16.39 13.30 22.39
N LYS A 215 15.93 13.18 23.64
CA LYS A 215 15.47 11.92 24.22
C LYS A 215 14.21 11.44 23.51
N VAL A 216 14.24 10.22 22.97
CA VAL A 216 13.06 9.57 22.40
C VAL A 216 12.56 8.50 23.36
N ILE A 217 11.28 8.55 23.71
CA ILE A 217 10.62 7.62 24.62
C ILE A 217 9.60 6.85 23.80
N GLY A 218 9.67 5.52 23.79
CA GLY A 218 8.65 4.66 23.19
C GLY A 218 7.73 4.09 24.26
N ILE A 219 6.42 4.05 23.98
CA ILE A 219 5.46 3.31 24.81
C ILE A 219 4.73 2.28 23.96
N SER A 220 4.50 1.09 24.51
CA SER A 220 3.80 0.00 23.84
C SER A 220 2.84 -0.67 24.81
N ARG A 221 1.66 -1.04 24.33
CA ARG A 221 0.67 -1.80 25.11
C ARG A 221 1.21 -3.16 25.56
N HIS A 222 2.12 -3.74 24.78
CA HIS A 222 2.60 -5.10 24.98
C HIS A 222 4.10 -5.17 25.32
N GLY A 223 4.82 -4.05 25.28
CA GLY A 223 6.26 -3.99 25.61
C GLY A 223 7.21 -4.58 24.56
N TRP A 224 6.72 -5.01 23.40
CA TRP A 224 7.56 -5.59 22.35
C TRP A 224 8.17 -4.54 21.43
N LEU A 225 9.42 -4.78 21.02
CA LEU A 225 10.07 -4.17 19.86
C LEU A 225 9.91 -5.08 18.63
N PRO A 226 10.02 -4.55 17.41
CA PRO A 226 10.05 -5.37 16.21
C PRO A 226 11.27 -6.30 16.24
N SER A 227 11.06 -7.58 15.94
CA SER A 227 12.13 -8.56 15.86
C SER A 227 13.02 -8.30 14.64
N ALA A 228 14.31 -8.60 14.77
CA ALA A 228 15.21 -8.64 13.63
C ALA A 228 14.80 -9.77 12.67
N HIS A 229 15.08 -9.59 11.38
CA HIS A 229 14.95 -10.68 10.42
C HIS A 229 15.96 -11.78 10.75
N PRO A 230 15.57 -13.06 10.60
CA PRO A 230 16.49 -14.17 10.80
C PRO A 230 17.58 -14.16 9.72
N ALA A 231 18.81 -14.45 10.14
CA ALA A 231 19.91 -14.71 9.22
C ALA A 231 19.79 -16.15 8.70
N GLY A 232 19.16 -16.34 7.55
CA GLY A 232 19.05 -17.65 6.89
C GLY A 232 17.62 -18.05 6.50
N PRO A 233 17.44 -19.24 5.91
CA PRO A 233 16.13 -19.73 5.51
C PRO A 233 15.24 -19.88 6.76
N LEU A 234 14.02 -19.37 6.65
CA LEU A 234 12.98 -19.68 7.63
C LEU A 234 12.72 -21.20 7.60
N PRO A 235 12.46 -21.84 8.76
CA PRO A 235 11.89 -23.18 8.73
C PRO A 235 10.62 -23.17 7.88
N PRO A 236 10.30 -24.26 7.15
CA PRO A 236 9.06 -24.32 6.40
C PRO A 236 7.90 -23.96 7.32
N PRO A 237 6.90 -23.19 6.83
CA PRO A 237 5.75 -22.85 7.64
C PRO A 237 5.14 -24.13 8.21
N TRP A 238 4.62 -24.06 9.43
CA TRP A 238 3.87 -25.18 9.98
C TRP A 238 2.81 -25.60 8.95
N PRO A 239 2.67 -26.90 8.64
CA PRO A 239 1.63 -27.33 7.71
C PRO A 239 0.28 -26.89 8.26
N VAL A 240 -0.31 -25.87 7.62
CA VAL A 240 -1.68 -25.47 7.85
C VAL A 240 -2.49 -26.18 6.79
N GLU A 241 -3.18 -27.25 7.18
CA GLU A 241 -4.24 -27.83 6.36
C GLU A 241 -5.47 -26.95 6.52
N PRO A 242 -5.87 -26.17 5.50
CA PRO A 242 -7.17 -25.53 5.54
C PRO A 242 -8.26 -26.60 5.66
N PRO A 243 -9.40 -26.31 6.31
CA PRO A 243 -10.55 -27.19 6.28
C PRO A 243 -10.95 -27.52 4.84
N ASP A 244 -11.38 -28.75 4.59
CA ASP A 244 -11.86 -29.18 3.27
C ASP A 244 -12.87 -28.17 2.70
N GLY A 245 -12.63 -27.71 1.47
CA GLY A 245 -13.47 -26.73 0.79
C GLY A 245 -13.17 -25.26 1.11
N VAL A 246 -12.20 -24.95 1.98
CA VAL A 246 -11.83 -23.56 2.36
C VAL A 246 -10.39 -23.27 1.96
N SER A 247 -10.08 -23.23 0.66
CA SER A 247 -8.82 -22.59 0.25
C SER A 247 -9.01 -21.06 0.24
N PRO A 248 -7.97 -20.25 0.49
CA PRO A 248 -8.01 -18.81 0.25
C PRO A 248 -8.45 -18.46 -1.18
N VAL A 249 -8.22 -19.36 -2.14
CA VAL A 249 -8.68 -19.27 -3.54
C VAL A 249 -10.19 -19.57 -3.65
N ALA A 250 -10.73 -20.49 -2.85
CA ALA A 250 -12.17 -20.78 -2.81
C ALA A 250 -12.99 -19.57 -2.31
N LEU A 251 -12.43 -18.76 -1.40
CA LEU A 251 -13.02 -17.49 -0.99
C LEU A 251 -13.03 -16.44 -2.11
N CYS A 252 -12.08 -16.48 -3.04
CA CYS A 252 -12.06 -15.58 -4.21
C CYS A 252 -13.12 -15.96 -5.26
N GLY A 253 -13.58 -17.21 -5.29
CA GLY A 253 -14.65 -17.68 -6.19
C GLY A 253 -16.08 -17.39 -5.69
N LEU A 254 -16.22 -16.80 -4.50
CA LEU A 254 -17.50 -16.40 -3.90
C LEU A 254 -17.85 -14.91 -4.12
N LEU A 255 -17.07 -14.19 -4.94
CA LEU A 255 -17.26 -12.79 -5.36
C LEU A 255 -17.42 -12.68 -6.88
#